data_AF-A0A7S1BDJ7-F1
#
_entry.id   AF-A0A7S1BDJ7-F1
#
_cell.length_a   1.000
_cell.length_b   1.000
_cell.length_c   1.000
_cell.angle_alpha   90.00
_cell.angle_beta   90.00
_cell.angle_gamma   90.00
#
_symmetry.space_group_name_H-M   'P 1'
#
loop_
_entity.id
_entity.type
_entity.pdbx_description
1 polymer ?
#
loop_
_entity_poly.entity_id
_entity_poly.type
_entity_poly.pdbx_seq_one_letter_code
_entity_poly.pdbx_strand_id
1 'polypeptide(L)'
;MSFFFWYDSDNVEEGIKTHIRAIVSLMEADLHENVISPLDLDAVRKAMERHKDGDSCELIDRKLMYVLASGAWMYHRGIIRALQDARDFAKAICLSPRHPEGETHGERPFKLKAMPSSMQVEQAVLKAEREDPLEVSRCKRRSHAKDDGIVSKNDDGIPSSNAHGDRVTKGKVAMDRILEKVRNNLSWPQESICILSLSIAARGGFKALAIVEEMSLYSMHLSELPARVENLCQRFKEAQMEATSGLQDSAVSDDDLSAAVLRHKEIHHLKGILNVCEENAKWISVLDKLVFDLMDNSYGNGRLFVAGDDKTSNGSFVPEDFQLGKCLSSSRKILGEILIPTMRQALQQEPWPPASGSRRSRVLAFNEITIKDAIVGKKKLQQCNDCSGFFDSRWIRHQICSICKAVKRDESDGSSCLFVGCKAGPEAYCTHDRRCFICDAPHSCNQCRLSMGNGEIVTAMVETIRPKVLLLDFDRTLCSTKAGSSPLPKSSSKHQSKEGYSHSIDSELKMAVMAQQGHGKSHVITRNSHKVQIETFLEKHGLQDLAQNVHVVPKKVKKGAYILDTFSENAAGGDSFIFVDDDIKELCADPWLRSYPNMHRLLFRRY
;
A
#
# COMPACT_ATOMS: atom_id res chain seq x y z
N MET A 1 -1.76 -8.57 -10.17
CA MET A 1 -1.41 -9.26 -11.42
C MET A 1 -0.29 -10.20 -11.09
N SER A 2 -0.47 -11.49 -11.29
CA SER A 2 0.55 -12.49 -10.93
C SER A 2 0.88 -13.26 -12.20
N PHE A 3 2.14 -13.15 -12.61
CA PHE A 3 2.51 -13.23 -14.01
C PHE A 3 2.85 -14.67 -14.46
N PHE A 4 2.15 -15.08 -15.54
CA PHE A 4 2.55 -15.82 -16.75
C PHE A 4 3.56 -16.98 -16.63
N PHE A 5 3.06 -18.21 -16.54
CA PHE A 5 3.81 -19.38 -17.01
C PHE A 5 3.61 -19.48 -18.51
N TRP A 6 4.68 -19.72 -19.25
CA TRP A 6 4.57 -20.15 -20.63
C TRP A 6 5.03 -21.60 -20.66
N TYR A 7 4.24 -22.49 -21.23
CA TYR A 7 4.62 -23.86 -21.51
C TYR A 7 4.60 -24.03 -23.03
N ASP A 8 5.69 -24.59 -23.56
CA ASP A 8 5.76 -24.95 -24.96
C ASP A 8 5.09 -26.32 -25.15
N SER A 9 4.24 -26.44 -26.17
CA SER A 9 3.36 -27.60 -26.37
C SER A 9 4.08 -28.82 -26.92
N ASP A 10 5.19 -28.60 -27.62
CA ASP A 10 5.84 -29.64 -28.40
C ASP A 10 6.83 -30.42 -27.52
N ASN A 11 7.28 -29.80 -26.43
CA ASN A 11 8.09 -30.40 -25.38
C ASN A 11 7.93 -29.63 -24.06
N VAL A 12 7.03 -30.09 -23.19
CA VAL A 12 6.75 -29.50 -21.86
C VAL A 12 8.02 -29.40 -21.02
N GLU A 13 8.84 -30.45 -21.05
CA GLU A 13 10.10 -30.53 -20.33
C GLU A 13 11.09 -29.47 -20.83
N GLU A 14 11.21 -29.28 -22.14
CA GLU A 14 12.05 -28.23 -22.73
C GLU A 14 11.52 -26.83 -22.42
N GLY A 15 10.20 -26.66 -22.38
CA GLY A 15 9.57 -25.40 -21.97
C GLY A 15 9.87 -25.03 -20.51
N ILE A 16 9.88 -26.02 -19.62
CA ILE A 16 10.28 -25.88 -18.22
C ILE A 16 11.78 -25.55 -18.12
N LYS A 17 12.63 -26.37 -18.76
CA LYS A 17 14.08 -26.18 -18.81
C LYS A 17 14.46 -24.79 -19.33
N THR A 18 13.82 -24.33 -20.41
CA THR A 18 14.06 -23.01 -21.00
C THR A 18 13.65 -21.86 -20.07
N HIS A 19 12.56 -22.02 -19.29
CA HIS A 19 12.16 -21.00 -18.32
C HIS A 19 13.13 -20.93 -17.14
N ILE A 20 13.60 -22.08 -16.66
CA ILE A 20 14.62 -22.16 -15.62
C ILE A 20 15.94 -21.57 -16.13
N ARG A 21 16.36 -21.90 -17.36
CA ARG A 21 17.52 -21.26 -18.02
C ARG A 21 17.36 -19.73 -18.08
N ALA A 22 16.19 -19.22 -18.46
CA ALA A 22 15.95 -17.77 -18.47
C ALA A 22 16.10 -17.13 -17.08
N ILE A 23 15.68 -17.80 -16.00
CA ILE A 23 15.90 -17.36 -14.62
C ILE A 23 17.40 -17.34 -14.31
N VAL A 24 18.10 -18.44 -14.59
CA VAL A 24 19.53 -18.60 -14.31
C VAL A 24 20.37 -17.59 -15.09
N SER A 25 20.14 -17.43 -16.40
CA SER A 25 20.90 -16.50 -17.24
C SER A 25 20.80 -15.05 -16.75
N LEU A 26 19.65 -14.64 -16.20
CA LEU A 26 19.50 -13.32 -15.59
C LEU A 26 20.22 -13.18 -14.26
N MET A 27 20.36 -14.29 -13.51
CA MET A 27 21.06 -14.31 -12.24
C MET A 27 22.58 -14.38 -12.41
N GLU A 28 23.07 -15.17 -13.35
CA GLU A 28 24.50 -15.25 -13.68
C GLU A 28 25.02 -13.90 -14.17
N ALA A 29 24.22 -13.19 -14.96
CA ALA A 29 24.58 -11.86 -15.40
C ALA A 29 24.62 -10.82 -14.25
N ASP A 30 23.88 -11.06 -13.16
CA ASP A 30 23.91 -10.24 -11.93
C ASP A 30 25.13 -10.55 -11.02
N LEU A 31 25.81 -11.69 -11.20
CA LEU A 31 27.00 -12.09 -10.41
C LEU A 31 28.32 -11.50 -10.93
N HIS A 32 28.38 -11.03 -12.18
CA HIS A 32 29.61 -10.56 -12.82
C HIS A 32 29.86 -9.03 -12.73
N GLU A 33 29.39 -8.37 -11.66
CA GLU A 33 29.57 -6.93 -11.34
C GLU A 33 29.11 -5.90 -12.41
N ASN A 34 28.64 -6.33 -13.58
CA ASN A 34 27.89 -5.46 -14.49
C ASN A 34 26.41 -5.53 -14.13
N VAL A 35 25.97 -4.55 -13.34
CA VAL A 35 24.62 -4.30 -12.82
C VAL A 35 23.49 -4.76 -13.76
N ILE A 36 23.11 -6.04 -13.71
CA ILE A 36 21.81 -6.49 -14.24
C ILE A 36 20.77 -6.34 -13.14
N SER A 37 20.44 -5.07 -12.87
CA SER A 37 19.20 -4.75 -12.20
C SER A 37 18.04 -5.31 -13.04
N PRO A 38 16.91 -5.75 -12.46
CA PRO A 38 15.65 -5.94 -13.21
C PRO A 38 15.16 -4.65 -13.91
N LEU A 39 15.89 -3.54 -13.72
CA LEU A 39 15.79 -2.27 -14.41
C LEU A 39 16.84 -2.08 -15.52
N ASP A 40 17.60 -3.11 -15.89
CA ASP A 40 18.56 -3.04 -17.00
C ASP A 40 17.79 -2.82 -18.31
N LEU A 41 17.69 -1.55 -18.67
CA LEU A 41 17.05 -1.07 -19.87
C LEU A 41 17.69 -1.67 -21.12
N ASP A 42 18.96 -2.06 -21.09
CA ASP A 42 19.63 -2.69 -22.22
C ASP A 42 19.25 -4.17 -22.34
N ALA A 43 19.13 -4.92 -21.23
CA ALA A 43 18.58 -6.27 -21.26
C ALA A 43 17.11 -6.27 -21.73
N VAL A 44 16.31 -5.32 -21.23
CA VAL A 44 14.92 -5.15 -21.66
C VAL A 44 14.84 -4.70 -23.12
N ARG A 45 15.68 -3.76 -23.56
CA ARG A 45 15.72 -3.26 -24.95
C ARG A 45 16.18 -4.34 -25.92
N LYS A 46 17.24 -5.10 -25.60
CA LYS A 46 17.71 -6.24 -26.41
C LYS A 46 16.64 -7.31 -26.53
N ALA A 47 15.97 -7.64 -25.42
CA ALA A 47 14.85 -8.58 -25.46
C ALA A 47 13.66 -8.04 -26.27
N MET A 48 13.38 -6.74 -26.21
CA MET A 48 12.35 -6.09 -27.04
C MET A 48 12.69 -6.06 -28.53
N GLU A 49 13.94 -5.76 -28.89
CA GLU A 49 14.40 -5.70 -30.29
C GLU A 49 14.23 -7.07 -30.96
N ARG A 50 14.63 -8.14 -30.27
CA ARG A 50 14.42 -9.53 -30.73
C ARG A 50 12.96 -9.95 -30.84
N HIS A 51 12.06 -9.30 -30.09
CA HIS A 51 10.62 -9.54 -30.14
C HIS A 51 9.91 -8.77 -31.27
N LYS A 52 10.48 -7.68 -31.78
CA LYS A 52 9.86 -6.88 -32.85
C LYS A 52 9.92 -7.57 -34.21
N ASP A 53 10.99 -8.32 -34.45
CA ASP A 53 11.17 -9.13 -35.65
C ASP A 53 10.53 -10.49 -35.40
N GLY A 54 9.21 -10.56 -35.65
CA GLY A 54 8.36 -11.71 -35.29
C GLY A 54 8.82 -13.07 -35.83
N ASP A 55 9.65 -13.09 -36.88
CA ASP A 55 10.26 -14.30 -37.46
C ASP A 55 11.52 -14.78 -36.71
N SER A 56 12.10 -13.96 -35.82
CA SER A 56 13.37 -14.24 -35.10
C SER A 56 13.21 -14.50 -33.60
N CYS A 57 11.99 -14.39 -33.08
CA CYS A 57 11.74 -14.47 -31.63
C CYS A 57 11.69 -15.92 -31.13
N GLU A 58 12.81 -16.39 -30.57
CA GLU A 58 12.96 -17.74 -30.00
C GLU A 58 12.16 -17.94 -28.71
N LEU A 59 11.95 -19.22 -28.33
CA LEU A 59 11.28 -19.61 -27.08
C LEU A 59 11.93 -18.96 -25.86
N ILE A 60 13.27 -18.96 -25.81
CA ILE A 60 14.06 -18.39 -24.71
C ILE A 60 13.86 -16.88 -24.56
N ASP A 61 13.83 -16.11 -25.66
CA ASP A 61 13.64 -14.65 -25.62
C ASP A 61 12.27 -14.29 -25.04
N ARG A 62 11.24 -15.10 -25.32
CA ARG A 62 9.91 -14.93 -24.72
C ARG A 62 9.91 -15.26 -23.24
N LYS A 63 10.55 -16.36 -22.82
CA LYS A 63 10.68 -16.70 -21.38
C LYS A 63 11.44 -15.62 -20.62
N LEU A 64 12.51 -15.09 -21.21
CA LEU A 64 13.32 -14.01 -20.63
C LEU A 64 12.48 -12.77 -20.34
N MET A 65 11.65 -12.35 -21.30
CA MET A 65 10.72 -11.22 -21.11
C MET A 65 9.76 -11.43 -19.92
N TYR A 66 9.25 -12.65 -19.73
CA TYR A 66 8.39 -12.99 -18.60
C TYR A 66 9.13 -12.91 -17.26
N VAL A 67 10.33 -13.48 -17.21
CA VAL A 67 11.15 -13.50 -16.00
C VAL A 67 11.56 -12.08 -15.60
N LEU A 68 11.94 -11.24 -16.58
CA LEU A 68 12.24 -9.82 -16.40
C LEU A 68 11.03 -9.05 -15.84
N ALA A 69 9.85 -9.21 -16.45
CA ALA A 69 8.64 -8.54 -15.99
C ALA A 69 8.21 -8.98 -14.57
N SER A 70 8.33 -10.27 -14.27
CA SER A 70 8.05 -10.79 -12.93
C SER A 70 9.04 -10.25 -11.90
N GLY A 71 10.34 -10.22 -12.23
CA GLY A 71 11.39 -9.67 -11.39
C GLY A 71 11.16 -8.18 -11.11
N ALA A 72 10.95 -7.38 -12.16
CA ALA A 72 10.70 -5.93 -12.05
C ALA A 72 9.45 -5.61 -11.22
N TRP A 73 8.37 -6.39 -11.36
CA TRP A 73 7.17 -6.23 -10.54
C TRP A 73 7.44 -6.51 -9.06
N MET A 74 8.11 -7.62 -8.75
CA MET A 74 8.41 -7.98 -7.36
C MET A 74 9.38 -6.98 -6.72
N TYR A 75 10.36 -6.51 -7.49
CA TYR A 75 11.24 -5.42 -7.11
C TYR A 75 10.47 -4.13 -6.77
N HIS A 76 9.57 -3.70 -7.65
CA HIS A 76 8.72 -2.53 -7.41
C HIS A 76 7.85 -2.70 -6.15
N ARG A 77 7.32 -3.92 -5.92
CA ARG A 77 6.55 -4.23 -4.71
C ARG A 77 7.39 -4.12 -3.44
N GLY A 78 8.65 -4.56 -3.50
CA GLY A 78 9.61 -4.41 -2.40
C GLY A 78 9.86 -2.94 -2.06
N ILE A 79 10.10 -2.12 -3.09
CA ILE A 79 10.27 -0.66 -2.95
C ILE A 79 9.06 -0.03 -2.25
N ILE A 80 7.84 -0.28 -2.75
CA ILE A 80 6.62 0.32 -2.18
C ILE A 80 6.47 -0.04 -0.70
N ARG A 81 6.76 -1.30 -0.35
CA ARG A 81 6.64 -1.78 1.03
C ARG A 81 7.62 -1.06 1.96
N ALA A 82 8.89 -0.93 1.56
CA ALA A 82 9.89 -0.24 2.37
C ALA A 82 9.63 1.28 2.47
N LEU A 83 9.17 1.92 1.38
CA LEU A 83 8.77 3.33 1.40
C LEU A 83 7.56 3.58 2.32
N GLN A 84 6.62 2.63 2.37
CA GLN A 84 5.46 2.74 3.24
C GLN A 84 5.88 2.74 4.72
N ASP A 85 6.88 1.94 5.12
CA ASP A 85 7.40 1.96 6.49
C ASP A 85 8.06 3.30 6.84
N ALA A 86 8.88 3.85 5.94
CA ALA A 86 9.49 5.17 6.15
C ALA A 86 8.43 6.27 6.32
N ARG A 87 7.37 6.24 5.51
CA ARG A 87 6.24 7.17 5.59
C ARG A 87 5.42 6.96 6.86
N ASP A 88 5.08 5.72 7.20
CA ASP A 88 4.33 5.38 8.42
C ASP A 88 5.08 5.85 9.67
N PHE A 89 6.41 5.67 9.69
CA PHE A 89 7.26 6.15 10.76
C PHE A 89 7.28 7.68 10.83
N ALA A 90 7.54 8.36 9.71
CA ALA A 90 7.56 9.83 9.65
C ALA A 90 6.23 10.46 10.10
N LYS A 91 5.10 9.80 9.79
CA LYS A 91 3.78 10.21 10.30
C LYS A 91 3.65 9.96 11.80
N ALA A 92 4.01 8.76 12.25
CA ALA A 92 3.81 8.38 13.63
C ALA A 92 4.69 9.20 14.60
N ILE A 93 5.93 9.52 14.22
CA ILE A 93 6.82 10.38 15.04
C ILE A 93 6.27 11.81 15.18
N CYS A 94 5.55 12.31 14.18
CA CYS A 94 4.84 13.59 14.29
C CYS A 94 3.67 13.56 15.28
N LEU A 95 3.18 12.37 15.62
CA LEU A 95 2.13 12.14 16.61
C LEU A 95 2.69 11.75 17.98
N SER A 96 4.00 11.86 18.20
CA SER A 96 4.61 11.62 19.51
C SER A 96 3.97 12.51 20.59
N PRO A 97 3.82 12.00 21.84
CA PRO A 97 3.12 12.71 22.91
C PRO A 97 3.71 14.08 23.20
N ARG A 98 2.85 15.04 23.53
CA ARG A 98 3.25 16.41 23.91
C ARG A 98 3.51 16.57 25.40
N HIS A 99 2.91 15.72 26.22
CA HIS A 99 2.99 15.77 27.66
C HIS A 99 3.67 14.51 28.23
N PRO A 100 4.44 14.60 29.32
CA PRO A 100 5.06 13.44 29.97
C PRO A 100 4.09 12.32 30.38
N GLU A 101 2.82 12.68 30.62
CA GLU A 101 1.74 11.74 30.97
C GLU A 101 0.95 11.26 29.74
N GLY A 102 1.19 11.83 28.56
CA GLY A 102 0.47 11.46 27.35
C GLY A 102 0.61 9.97 27.02
N GLU A 103 1.76 9.36 27.29
CA GLU A 103 1.94 7.91 27.09
C GLU A 103 1.13 7.06 28.05
N THR A 104 1.01 7.48 29.33
CA THR A 104 0.14 6.79 30.29
C THR A 104 -1.33 6.89 29.91
N HIS A 105 -1.68 7.90 29.10
CA HIS A 105 -3.01 8.05 28.48
C HIS A 105 -3.14 7.38 27.12
N GLY A 106 -2.11 6.66 26.65
CA GLY A 106 -2.14 5.93 25.38
C GLY A 106 -1.89 6.80 24.14
N GLU A 107 -1.35 8.01 24.29
CA GLU A 107 -1.09 8.92 23.16
C GLU A 107 0.06 8.46 22.26
N ARG A 108 0.90 7.51 22.70
CA ARG A 108 1.98 6.96 21.87
C ARG A 108 1.38 6.14 20.72
N PRO A 109 1.65 6.50 19.45
CA PRO A 109 1.11 5.78 18.29
C PRO A 109 1.44 4.29 18.30
N PHE A 110 0.45 3.45 17.99
CA PHE A 110 0.62 1.98 17.93
C PHE A 110 1.80 1.56 17.05
N LYS A 111 1.98 2.24 15.90
CA LYS A 111 3.07 1.98 14.97
C LYS A 111 4.44 2.12 15.63
N LEU A 112 4.66 3.11 16.49
CA LEU A 112 5.92 3.28 17.24
C LEU A 112 6.03 2.29 18.38
N LYS A 113 4.94 2.12 19.14
CA LYS A 113 4.88 1.21 20.30
C LYS A 113 5.20 -0.24 19.93
N ALA A 114 4.77 -0.68 18.75
CA ALA A 114 4.94 -2.05 18.27
C ALA A 114 6.18 -2.25 17.38
N MET A 115 7.08 -1.27 17.26
CA MET A 115 8.33 -1.49 16.51
C MET A 115 9.20 -2.57 17.17
N PRO A 116 9.89 -3.43 16.39
CA PRO A 116 9.94 -3.44 14.93
C PRO A 116 8.78 -4.22 14.26
N SER A 117 7.95 -4.94 15.03
CA SER A 117 6.89 -5.81 14.49
C SER A 117 5.80 -5.10 13.67
N SER A 118 5.65 -3.79 13.86
CA SER A 118 4.75 -2.92 13.08
C SER A 118 5.27 -2.58 11.67
N MET A 119 6.56 -2.80 11.40
CA MET A 119 7.20 -2.56 10.12
C MET A 119 6.86 -3.69 9.14
N GLN A 120 6.39 -3.33 7.95
CA GLN A 120 6.06 -4.29 6.90
C GLN A 120 7.29 -5.00 6.35
N VAL A 121 8.44 -4.32 6.31
CA VAL A 121 9.71 -4.90 5.91
C VAL A 121 10.12 -5.98 6.90
N GLU A 122 10.06 -5.69 8.21
CA GLU A 122 10.40 -6.67 9.25
C GLU A 122 9.51 -7.92 9.13
N GLN A 123 8.21 -7.72 8.91
CA GLN A 123 7.29 -8.84 8.69
C GLN A 123 7.64 -9.67 7.44
N ALA A 124 8.11 -9.02 6.37
CA ALA A 124 8.55 -9.71 5.15
C ALA A 124 9.86 -10.49 5.39
N VAL A 125 10.80 -9.90 6.12
CA VAL A 125 12.07 -10.54 6.53
C VAL A 125 11.81 -11.76 7.41
N LEU A 126 11.02 -11.62 8.48
CA LEU A 126 10.64 -12.72 9.36
C LEU A 126 9.86 -13.83 8.62
N LYS A 127 9.13 -13.49 7.56
CA LYS A 127 8.50 -14.48 6.70
C LYS A 127 9.56 -15.25 5.89
N ALA A 128 10.48 -14.54 5.23
CA ALA A 128 11.54 -15.14 4.44
C ALA A 128 12.52 -15.96 5.30
N GLU A 129 12.81 -15.55 6.54
CA GLU A 129 13.67 -16.29 7.48
C GLU A 129 13.07 -17.66 7.87
N ARG A 130 11.73 -17.74 7.96
CA ARG A 130 11.01 -18.98 8.30
C ARG A 130 10.86 -19.93 7.12
N GLU A 131 11.03 -19.44 5.90
CA GLU A 131 10.96 -20.25 4.69
C GLU A 131 12.34 -20.86 4.42
N ASP A 132 12.40 -22.16 4.19
CA ASP A 132 13.61 -22.81 3.66
C ASP A 132 13.63 -22.60 2.13
N PRO A 133 14.60 -21.83 1.57
CA PRO A 133 14.65 -21.54 0.14
C PRO A 133 14.67 -22.79 -0.75
N LEU A 134 15.21 -23.91 -0.25
CA LEU A 134 15.24 -25.19 -0.99
C LEU A 134 13.88 -25.91 -0.97
N GLU A 135 13.04 -25.66 0.05
CA GLU A 135 11.72 -26.30 0.21
C GLU A 135 10.53 -25.43 -0.22
N VAL A 136 10.74 -24.19 -0.65
CA VAL A 136 9.69 -23.18 -0.99
C VAL A 136 8.57 -23.66 -1.94
N SER A 137 8.76 -24.74 -2.69
CA SER A 137 7.73 -25.37 -3.56
C SER A 137 7.30 -26.77 -3.15
N ARG A 138 8.11 -27.47 -2.35
CA ARG A 138 7.78 -28.82 -1.90
C ARG A 138 6.67 -28.69 -0.87
N CYS A 139 5.44 -28.72 -1.34
CA CYS A 139 4.27 -28.96 -0.52
C CYS A 139 4.42 -30.35 0.10
N LYS A 140 5.27 -30.51 1.13
CA LYS A 140 5.12 -31.59 2.09
C LYS A 140 3.70 -31.44 2.60
N ARG A 141 2.80 -32.31 2.13
CA ARG A 141 1.51 -32.58 2.76
C ARG A 141 1.85 -32.78 4.23
N ARG A 142 1.63 -31.76 5.06
CA ARG A 142 1.54 -31.97 6.50
C ARG A 142 0.36 -32.90 6.66
N SER A 143 0.63 -34.20 6.73
CA SER A 143 -0.27 -35.20 7.25
C SER A 143 -0.47 -34.87 8.72
N HIS A 144 -1.36 -33.92 9.01
CA HIS A 144 -1.98 -33.83 10.31
C HIS A 144 -2.87 -35.06 10.41
N ALA A 145 -2.31 -36.13 10.99
CA ALA A 145 -3.11 -37.16 11.61
C ALA A 145 -4.11 -36.45 12.54
N LYS A 146 -5.38 -36.81 12.38
CA LYS A 146 -6.47 -36.36 13.23
C LYS A 146 -6.09 -36.65 14.68
N ASP A 147 -5.94 -35.59 15.45
CA ASP A 147 -6.17 -35.65 16.88
C ASP A 147 -7.41 -34.78 17.12
N ASP A 148 -8.50 -35.45 17.49
CA ASP A 148 -9.82 -34.87 17.63
C ASP A 148 -9.84 -33.94 18.86
N GLY A 149 -9.59 -32.66 18.61
CA GLY A 149 -9.82 -31.57 19.55
C GLY A 149 -10.42 -30.39 18.80
N ILE A 150 -11.60 -29.95 19.23
CA ILE A 150 -12.38 -28.85 18.63
C ILE A 150 -11.51 -27.58 18.49
N VAL A 151 -11.02 -27.30 17.28
CA VAL A 151 -10.31 -26.05 16.98
C VAL A 151 -11.30 -25.00 16.50
N SER A 152 -11.68 -24.14 17.44
CA SER A 152 -12.25 -22.81 17.16
C SER A 152 -11.36 -22.05 16.19
N LYS A 153 -11.95 -21.41 15.18
CA LYS A 153 -11.32 -20.34 14.41
C LYS A 153 -11.04 -19.17 15.36
N ASN A 154 -9.88 -19.20 16.01
CA ASN A 154 -9.34 -18.05 16.73
C ASN A 154 -8.34 -17.35 15.81
N ASP A 155 -8.43 -16.03 15.80
CA ASP A 155 -7.38 -15.10 15.38
C ASP A 155 -6.00 -15.69 15.65
N ASP A 156 -5.15 -15.71 14.62
CA ASP A 156 -3.73 -15.98 14.77
C ASP A 156 -3.14 -14.88 15.67
N GLY A 157 -3.13 -15.20 16.96
CA GLY A 157 -2.56 -14.39 18.01
C GLY A 157 -1.13 -14.06 17.65
N ILE A 158 -0.90 -12.76 17.45
CA ILE A 158 0.38 -12.12 17.73
C ILE A 158 0.85 -12.70 19.08
N PRO A 159 2.08 -13.22 19.20
CA PRO A 159 2.59 -13.57 20.51
C PRO A 159 2.60 -12.29 21.32
N SER A 160 1.64 -12.16 22.23
CA SER A 160 1.66 -11.18 23.30
C SER A 160 2.85 -11.56 24.16
N SER A 161 4.02 -11.03 23.81
CA SER A 161 5.11 -10.90 24.75
C SER A 161 4.60 -9.96 25.83
N ASN A 162 4.01 -10.57 26.86
CA ASN A 162 3.71 -9.97 28.13
C ASN A 162 5.04 -9.49 28.74
N ALA A 163 5.45 -8.30 28.33
CA ALA A 163 6.34 -7.44 29.07
C ALA A 163 5.55 -6.17 29.40
N HIS A 164 4.54 -6.31 30.26
CA HIS A 164 4.05 -5.22 31.10
C HIS A 164 5.13 -4.92 32.15
N GLY A 165 6.25 -4.38 31.69
CA GLY A 165 7.08 -3.53 32.53
C GLY A 165 6.62 -2.11 32.26
N ASP A 166 6.32 -1.37 33.33
CA ASP A 166 6.37 0.09 33.35
C ASP A 166 7.73 0.54 32.79
N ARG A 167 7.86 0.60 31.47
CA ARG A 167 8.98 1.29 30.85
C ARG A 167 8.65 2.75 31.00
N VAL A 168 9.18 3.37 32.06
CA VAL A 168 9.33 4.81 32.16
C VAL A 168 9.84 5.27 30.79
N THR A 169 9.07 6.15 30.17
CA THR A 169 9.32 6.59 28.80
C THR A 169 10.69 7.25 28.78
N LYS A 170 11.53 6.90 27.81
CA LYS A 170 12.89 7.45 27.75
C LYS A 170 12.83 9.00 27.74
N GLY A 171 11.80 9.59 27.13
CA GLY A 171 11.62 11.05 27.06
C GLY A 171 11.33 11.66 28.42
N LYS A 172 10.60 10.92 29.29
CA LYS A 172 10.43 11.30 30.69
C LYS A 172 11.75 11.16 31.44
N VAL A 173 12.51 10.10 31.22
CA VAL A 173 13.88 9.95 31.78
C VAL A 173 14.81 11.07 31.33
N ALA A 174 14.75 11.49 30.06
CA ALA A 174 15.57 12.57 29.51
C ALA A 174 15.17 13.92 30.12
N MET A 175 13.86 14.20 30.20
CA MET A 175 13.34 15.39 30.84
C MET A 175 13.67 15.42 32.34
N ASP A 176 13.51 14.31 33.05
CA ASP A 176 13.85 14.17 34.46
C ASP A 176 15.35 14.41 34.69
N ARG A 177 16.22 13.87 33.82
CA ARG A 177 17.68 14.14 33.87
C ARG A 177 18.02 15.62 33.67
N ILE A 178 17.34 16.31 32.75
CA ILE A 178 17.53 17.75 32.53
C ILE A 178 17.13 18.51 33.79
N LEU A 179 15.94 18.21 34.33
CA LEU A 179 15.41 18.86 35.53
C LEU A 179 16.28 18.58 36.77
N GLU A 180 16.81 17.37 36.90
CA GLU A 180 17.73 16.99 37.98
C GLU A 180 19.08 17.70 37.86
N LYS A 181 19.65 17.80 36.65
CA LYS A 181 20.87 18.60 36.43
C LYS A 181 20.66 20.08 36.76
N VAL A 182 19.52 20.66 36.37
CA VAL A 182 19.18 22.04 36.71
C VAL A 182 19.05 22.21 38.22
N ARG A 183 18.36 21.30 38.90
CA ARG A 183 18.25 21.29 40.37
C ARG A 183 19.61 21.24 41.05
N ASN A 184 20.48 20.33 40.60
CA ASN A 184 21.79 20.11 41.22
C ASN A 184 22.77 21.25 40.94
N ASN A 185 22.75 21.84 39.74
CA ASN A 185 23.71 22.88 39.34
C ASN A 185 23.30 24.29 39.76
N LEU A 186 22.00 24.58 39.81
CA LEU A 186 21.48 25.92 40.10
C LEU A 186 20.83 26.03 41.49
N SER A 187 20.68 24.91 42.21
CA SER A 187 20.07 24.84 43.55
C SER A 187 18.66 25.46 43.60
N TRP A 188 17.88 25.32 42.53
CA TRP A 188 16.54 25.89 42.45
C TRP A 188 15.53 25.19 43.38
N PRO A 189 14.57 25.93 43.98
CA PRO A 189 13.46 25.35 44.73
C PRO A 189 12.60 24.39 43.89
N GLN A 190 11.94 23.44 44.56
CA GLN A 190 11.13 22.41 43.90
C GLN A 190 10.00 23.01 43.03
N GLU A 191 9.40 24.10 43.47
CA GLU A 191 8.35 24.83 42.75
C GLU A 191 8.87 25.40 41.42
N SER A 192 10.12 25.90 41.42
CA SER A 192 10.77 26.44 40.21
C SER A 192 11.08 25.33 39.20
N ILE A 193 11.49 24.15 39.69
CA ILE A 193 11.68 22.96 38.85
C ILE A 193 10.35 22.49 38.24
N CYS A 194 9.25 22.52 39.01
CA CYS A 194 7.92 22.20 38.50
C CYS A 194 7.46 23.19 37.40
N ILE A 195 7.68 24.50 37.60
CA ILE A 195 7.36 25.53 36.59
C ILE A 195 8.19 25.32 35.33
N LEU A 196 9.49 25.02 35.46
CA LEU A 196 10.37 24.73 34.33
C LEU A 196 9.89 23.49 33.55
N SER A 197 9.54 22.41 34.26
CA SER A 197 8.98 21.19 33.68
C SER A 197 7.74 21.49 32.83
N LEU A 198 6.74 22.18 33.41
CA LEU A 198 5.53 22.59 32.70
C LEU A 198 5.83 23.50 31.51
N SER A 199 6.79 24.41 31.65
CA SER A 199 7.21 25.33 30.58
C SER A 199 7.85 24.59 29.40
N ILE A 200 8.71 23.60 29.67
CA ILE A 200 9.32 22.74 28.65
C ILE A 200 8.22 21.94 27.93
N ALA A 201 7.29 21.35 28.66
CA ALA A 201 6.17 20.60 28.08
C ALA A 201 5.27 21.50 27.21
N ALA A 202 4.86 22.66 27.73
CA ALA A 202 4.01 23.62 27.02
C ALA A 202 4.65 24.14 25.72
N ARG A 203 5.98 24.29 25.69
CA ARG A 203 6.74 24.68 24.50
C ARG A 203 7.05 23.52 23.55
N GLY A 204 6.59 22.31 23.85
CA GLY A 204 6.81 21.12 23.02
C GLY A 204 8.19 20.47 23.19
N GLY A 205 8.97 20.86 24.21
CA GLY A 205 10.29 20.28 24.48
C GLY A 205 10.22 18.79 24.80
N PHE A 206 9.17 18.33 25.50
CA PHE A 206 8.95 16.90 25.72
C PHE A 206 8.72 16.14 24.41
N LYS A 207 7.90 16.69 23.51
CA LYS A 207 7.66 16.09 22.19
C LYS A 207 8.97 15.99 21.39
N ALA A 208 9.80 17.02 21.43
CA ALA A 208 11.10 17.00 20.77
C ALA A 208 11.99 15.86 21.30
N LEU A 209 12.08 15.69 22.62
CA LEU A 209 12.81 14.57 23.23
C LEU A 209 12.24 13.21 22.82
N ALA A 210 10.91 13.06 22.82
CA ALA A 210 10.26 11.83 22.37
C ALA A 210 10.56 11.53 20.89
N ILE A 211 10.55 12.54 20.01
CA ILE A 211 10.92 12.41 18.59
C ILE A 211 12.36 11.89 18.45
N VAL A 212 13.31 12.49 19.18
CA VAL A 212 14.72 12.07 19.14
C VAL A 212 14.87 10.59 19.46
N GLU A 213 14.18 10.12 20.49
CA GLU A 213 14.29 8.72 20.92
C GLU A 213 13.65 7.72 19.97
N GLU A 214 12.49 8.07 19.41
CA GLU A 214 11.83 7.25 18.39
C GLU A 214 12.67 7.20 17.12
N MET A 215 13.35 8.30 16.77
CA MET A 215 14.33 8.34 15.69
C MET A 215 15.51 7.42 15.96
N SER A 216 16.12 7.48 17.15
CA SER A 216 17.24 6.59 17.49
C SER A 216 16.82 5.12 17.56
N LEU A 217 15.60 4.82 18.03
CA LEU A 217 15.07 3.45 18.03
C LEU A 217 14.84 2.93 16.60
N TYR A 218 14.29 3.77 15.72
CA TYR A 218 14.11 3.43 14.32
C TYR A 218 15.46 3.28 13.59
N SER A 219 16.42 4.17 13.86
CA SER A 219 17.81 4.10 13.40
C SER A 219 18.47 2.77 13.78
N MET A 220 18.34 2.36 15.04
CA MET A 220 18.83 1.07 15.53
C MET A 220 18.25 -0.10 14.75
N HIS A 221 16.93 -0.15 14.57
CA HIS A 221 16.27 -1.22 13.81
C HIS A 221 16.65 -1.21 12.33
N LEU A 222 16.78 -0.04 11.71
CA LEU A 222 17.21 0.09 10.32
C LEU A 222 18.69 -0.24 10.12
N SER A 223 19.56 -0.09 11.13
CA SER A 223 21.00 -0.29 10.96
C SER A 223 21.38 -1.74 10.61
N GLU A 224 20.64 -2.71 11.14
CA GLU A 224 20.89 -4.15 10.92
C GLU A 224 20.06 -4.72 9.76
N LEU A 225 18.99 -4.03 9.39
CA LEU A 225 17.98 -4.55 8.47
C LEU A 225 18.51 -4.75 7.03
N PRO A 226 19.29 -3.83 6.42
CA PRO A 226 19.91 -4.06 5.12
C PRO A 226 20.76 -5.33 5.09
N ALA A 227 21.65 -5.52 6.07
CA ALA A 227 22.50 -6.70 6.14
C ALA A 227 21.68 -8.00 6.28
N ARG A 228 20.59 -7.99 7.07
CA ARG A 228 19.67 -9.14 7.17
C ARG A 228 18.97 -9.44 5.85
N VAL A 229 18.45 -8.40 5.17
CA VAL A 229 17.79 -8.53 3.87
C VAL A 229 18.76 -9.03 2.80
N GLU A 230 20.00 -8.52 2.79
CA GLU A 230 21.06 -8.94 1.89
C GLU A 230 21.43 -10.41 2.10
N ASN A 231 21.68 -10.83 3.34
CA ASN A 231 21.95 -12.23 3.69
C ASN A 231 20.83 -13.17 3.26
N LEU A 232 19.56 -12.77 3.43
CA LEU A 232 18.42 -13.55 2.96
C LEU A 232 18.36 -13.59 1.43
N CYS A 233 18.57 -12.46 0.76
CA CYS A 233 18.62 -12.40 -0.69
C CYS A 233 19.69 -13.37 -1.22
N GLN A 234 20.87 -13.37 -0.60
CA GLN A 234 21.98 -14.25 -0.95
C GLN A 234 21.64 -15.72 -0.73
N ARG A 235 21.05 -16.10 0.41
CA ARG A 235 20.57 -17.47 0.66
C ARG A 235 19.59 -17.96 -0.41
N PHE A 236 18.66 -17.10 -0.83
CA PHE A 236 17.71 -17.45 -1.90
C PHE A 236 18.40 -17.55 -3.27
N LYS A 237 19.41 -16.71 -3.54
CA LYS A 237 20.23 -16.79 -4.77
C LYS A 237 21.02 -18.09 -4.83
N GLU A 238 21.70 -18.46 -3.74
CA GLU A 238 22.46 -19.70 -3.63
C GLU A 238 21.57 -20.93 -3.82
N ALA A 239 20.44 -20.99 -3.13
CA ALA A 239 19.48 -22.07 -3.30
C ALA A 239 18.91 -22.15 -4.72
N GLN A 240 18.78 -21.03 -5.41
CA GLN A 240 18.36 -21.00 -6.81
C GLN A 240 19.45 -21.53 -7.75
N MET A 241 20.73 -21.19 -7.52
CA MET A 241 21.85 -21.73 -8.29
C MET A 241 22.07 -23.22 -8.03
N GLU A 242 22.03 -23.66 -6.77
CA GLU A 242 22.14 -25.07 -6.37
C GLU A 242 21.01 -25.91 -6.99
N ALA A 243 19.78 -25.43 -6.90
CA ALA A 243 18.64 -26.16 -7.46
C ALA A 243 18.68 -26.23 -9.00
N THR A 244 19.45 -25.38 -9.68
CA THR A 244 19.48 -25.33 -11.15
C THR A 244 20.70 -26.03 -11.76
N SER A 245 21.82 -26.12 -11.04
CA SER A 245 22.97 -26.95 -11.45
C SER A 245 22.60 -28.44 -11.53
N GLY A 246 21.75 -28.93 -10.62
CA GLY A 246 21.26 -30.31 -10.64
C GLY A 246 20.24 -30.66 -11.74
N LEU A 247 19.72 -29.66 -12.47
CA LEU A 247 18.67 -29.82 -13.49
C LEU A 247 19.21 -29.92 -14.92
N GLN A 248 20.51 -29.71 -15.14
CA GLN A 248 21.11 -29.77 -16.48
C GLN A 248 21.07 -31.20 -17.08
N ASP A 249 21.10 -32.25 -16.24
CA ASP A 249 21.17 -33.65 -16.66
C ASP A 249 19.95 -34.51 -16.26
N SER A 250 18.95 -33.93 -15.60
CA SER A 250 17.80 -34.67 -15.04
C SER A 250 16.46 -34.25 -15.66
N ALA A 251 15.44 -35.11 -15.51
CA ALA A 251 14.07 -34.79 -15.87
C ALA A 251 13.53 -33.72 -14.90
N VAL A 252 13.03 -32.61 -15.44
CA VAL A 252 12.60 -31.46 -14.63
C VAL A 252 11.08 -31.50 -14.42
N SER A 253 10.64 -31.34 -13.17
CA SER A 253 9.22 -31.37 -12.80
C SER A 253 8.59 -29.96 -12.75
N ASP A 254 7.25 -29.92 -12.77
CA ASP A 254 6.49 -28.68 -12.52
C ASP A 254 6.73 -28.09 -11.12
N ASP A 255 7.05 -28.95 -10.14
CA ASP A 255 7.38 -28.53 -8.78
C ASP A 255 8.73 -27.79 -8.75
N ASP A 256 9.70 -28.21 -9.57
CA ASP A 256 11.02 -27.56 -9.71
C ASP A 256 10.88 -26.18 -10.35
N LEU A 257 10.06 -26.07 -11.40
CA LEU A 257 9.74 -24.78 -12.03
C LEU A 257 9.03 -23.85 -11.04
N SER A 258 8.06 -24.37 -10.30
CA SER A 258 7.33 -23.60 -9.28
C SER A 258 8.27 -23.09 -8.18
N ALA A 259 9.24 -23.91 -7.77
CA ALA A 259 10.28 -23.52 -6.82
C ALA A 259 11.17 -22.41 -7.36
N ALA A 260 11.64 -22.57 -8.60
CA ALA A 260 12.49 -21.59 -9.25
C ALA A 260 11.81 -20.22 -9.36
N VAL A 261 10.54 -20.22 -9.77
CA VAL A 261 9.74 -18.98 -9.89
C VAL A 261 9.47 -18.33 -8.53
N LEU A 262 9.22 -19.12 -7.48
CA LEU A 262 8.99 -18.57 -6.15
C LEU A 262 10.27 -17.96 -5.55
N ARG A 263 11.41 -18.64 -5.68
CA ARG A 263 12.72 -18.08 -5.29
C ARG A 263 13.04 -16.82 -6.07
N HIS A 264 12.90 -16.82 -7.40
CA HIS A 264 13.08 -15.64 -8.24
C HIS A 264 12.27 -14.43 -7.76
N LYS A 265 10.99 -14.66 -7.42
CA LYS A 265 10.11 -13.62 -6.89
C LYS A 265 10.60 -13.07 -5.56
N GLU A 266 11.02 -13.94 -4.65
CA GLU A 266 11.48 -13.51 -3.34
C GLU A 266 12.83 -12.77 -3.43
N ILE A 267 13.77 -13.23 -4.26
CA ILE A 267 15.04 -12.54 -4.54
C ILE A 267 14.78 -11.10 -4.97
N HIS A 268 13.94 -10.88 -5.98
CA HIS A 268 13.67 -9.54 -6.47
C HIS A 268 12.86 -8.69 -5.49
N HIS A 269 11.94 -9.29 -4.73
CA HIS A 269 11.22 -8.59 -3.65
C HIS A 269 12.18 -8.08 -2.58
N LEU A 270 13.09 -8.93 -2.11
CA LEU A 270 14.13 -8.59 -1.13
C LEU A 270 15.10 -7.54 -1.69
N LYS A 271 15.54 -7.63 -2.94
CA LYS A 271 16.34 -6.58 -3.59
C LYS A 271 15.64 -5.21 -3.60
N GLY A 272 14.34 -5.20 -3.90
CA GLY A 272 13.56 -3.95 -3.89
C GLY A 272 13.47 -3.33 -2.49
N ILE A 273 13.37 -4.18 -1.46
CA ILE A 273 13.41 -3.76 -0.06
C ILE A 273 14.81 -3.21 0.28
N LEU A 274 15.87 -3.96 -0.06
CA LEU A 274 17.26 -3.65 0.28
C LEU A 274 17.64 -2.24 -0.14
N ASN A 275 17.47 -1.89 -1.43
CA ASN A 275 17.86 -0.58 -1.95
C ASN A 275 17.19 0.60 -1.21
N VAL A 276 15.92 0.43 -0.82
CA VAL A 276 15.20 1.47 -0.07
C VAL A 276 15.64 1.48 1.38
N CYS A 277 15.86 0.32 1.99
CA CYS A 277 16.32 0.20 3.37
C CYS A 277 17.73 0.77 3.56
N GLU A 278 18.66 0.54 2.62
CA GLU A 278 20.01 1.11 2.65
C GLU A 278 19.98 2.63 2.58
N GLU A 279 19.24 3.18 1.61
CA GLU A 279 19.10 4.63 1.46
C GLU A 279 18.41 5.25 2.69
N ASN A 280 17.36 4.60 3.20
CA ASN A 280 16.67 5.07 4.41
C ASN A 280 17.59 4.98 5.65
N ALA A 281 18.32 3.88 5.84
CA ALA A 281 19.26 3.71 6.95
C ALA A 281 20.39 4.75 6.90
N LYS A 282 20.93 5.04 5.71
CA LYS A 282 21.90 6.11 5.48
C LYS A 282 21.37 7.44 6.00
N TRP A 283 20.21 7.88 5.53
CA TRP A 283 19.66 9.20 5.89
C TRP A 283 19.19 9.29 7.33
N ILE A 284 18.58 8.24 7.86
CA ILE A 284 18.20 8.18 9.28
C ILE A 284 19.45 8.24 10.17
N SER A 285 20.55 7.57 9.79
CA SER A 285 21.82 7.68 10.52
C SER A 285 22.39 9.10 10.50
N VAL A 286 22.32 9.80 9.36
CA VAL A 286 22.73 11.21 9.28
C VAL A 286 21.86 12.09 10.18
N LEU A 287 20.54 11.90 10.16
CA LEU A 287 19.61 12.65 11.02
C LEU A 287 19.85 12.38 12.50
N ASP A 288 20.03 11.13 12.87
CA ASP A 288 20.33 10.68 14.24
C ASP A 288 21.65 11.32 14.73
N LYS A 289 22.70 11.31 13.91
CA LYS A 289 23.98 11.98 14.23
C LYS A 289 23.82 13.49 14.42
N LEU A 290 23.11 14.18 13.51
CA LEU A 290 22.91 15.63 13.63
C LEU A 290 22.17 16.02 14.91
N VAL A 291 21.22 15.21 15.34
CA VAL A 291 20.52 15.44 16.62
C VAL A 291 21.49 15.44 17.80
N PHE A 292 22.52 14.59 17.78
CA PHE A 292 23.54 14.54 18.83
C PHE A 292 24.69 15.55 18.62
N ASP A 293 25.07 15.81 17.36
CA ASP A 293 26.18 16.68 16.98
C ASP A 293 25.80 18.18 16.97
N LEU A 294 24.52 18.54 17.02
CA LEU A 294 24.07 19.93 17.29
C LEU A 294 24.55 20.48 18.65
N MET A 295 25.12 19.62 19.52
CA MET A 295 25.79 20.04 20.75
C MET A 295 27.28 20.38 20.56
N ASP A 296 27.86 20.10 19.41
CA ASP A 296 29.24 20.43 19.06
C ASP A 296 29.22 21.44 17.90
N ASN A 297 29.71 22.66 18.12
CA ASN A 297 29.67 23.79 17.18
C ASN A 297 30.50 23.55 15.88
N SER A 298 30.93 22.32 15.62
CA SER A 298 31.84 21.89 14.56
C SER A 298 31.12 21.49 13.26
N TYR A 299 29.84 21.11 13.30
CA TYR A 299 29.02 20.90 12.10
C TYR A 299 28.35 22.20 11.68
N GLY A 300 28.99 22.93 10.76
CA GLY A 300 28.46 24.18 10.23
C GLY A 300 27.08 24.03 9.60
N ASN A 301 26.05 24.64 10.21
CA ASN A 301 24.79 25.18 9.65
C ASN A 301 24.09 24.50 8.45
N GLY A 302 24.40 23.24 8.12
CA GLY A 302 23.82 22.50 7.01
C GLY A 302 22.41 22.06 7.37
N ARG A 303 21.43 22.92 7.09
CA ARG A 303 20.02 22.55 7.22
C ARG A 303 19.70 21.46 6.18
N LEU A 304 19.62 20.19 6.61
CA LEU A 304 19.36 19.06 5.71
C LEU A 304 17.96 19.08 5.09
N PHE A 305 16.99 19.63 5.81
CA PHE A 305 15.61 19.75 5.38
C PHE A 305 15.08 21.10 5.91
N VAL A 306 14.75 22.01 5.00
CA VAL A 306 14.09 23.28 5.35
C VAL A 306 12.67 23.25 4.82
N ALA A 307 11.70 23.30 5.71
CA ALA A 307 10.34 23.69 5.39
C ALA A 307 10.18 25.16 5.78
N GLY A 308 9.99 26.04 4.80
CA GLY A 308 9.74 27.46 5.04
C GLY A 308 8.36 27.84 4.52
N ASP A 309 7.56 28.50 5.36
CA ASP A 309 6.25 29.04 4.99
C ASP A 309 6.36 30.38 4.21
N ASP A 310 7.58 30.92 4.06
CA ASP A 310 7.81 32.16 3.34
C ASP A 310 7.74 31.95 1.83
N LYS A 311 7.04 32.86 1.14
CA LYS A 311 6.82 32.85 -0.32
C LYS A 311 8.11 32.81 -1.16
N THR A 312 9.26 33.15 -0.57
CA THR A 312 10.59 33.12 -1.19
C THR A 312 11.34 31.81 -0.97
N SER A 313 10.89 30.95 -0.05
CA SER A 313 11.52 29.68 0.34
C SER A 313 10.66 28.45 0.01
N ASN A 314 9.92 28.48 -1.11
CA ASN A 314 9.13 27.35 -1.63
C ASN A 314 9.96 26.13 -2.09
N GLY A 315 11.17 25.95 -1.56
CA GLY A 315 12.01 24.80 -1.84
C GLY A 315 12.05 23.90 -0.61
N SER A 316 11.42 22.73 -0.69
CA SER A 316 11.83 21.62 0.17
C SER A 316 13.28 21.30 -0.21
N PHE A 317 14.23 21.66 0.66
CA PHE A 317 15.61 21.25 0.46
C PHE A 317 15.69 19.74 0.71
N VAL A 318 15.89 18.97 -0.36
CA VAL A 318 16.16 17.54 -0.33
C VAL A 318 17.62 17.40 -0.78
N PRO A 319 18.48 16.67 -0.05
CA PRO A 319 19.86 16.47 -0.46
C PRO A 319 19.96 15.92 -1.89
N GLU A 320 20.89 16.44 -2.69
CA GLU A 320 21.05 16.06 -4.11
C GLU A 320 21.30 14.55 -4.30
N ASP A 321 21.86 13.91 -3.28
CA ASP A 321 22.16 12.49 -3.24
C ASP A 321 21.01 11.62 -2.69
N PHE A 322 19.84 12.17 -2.37
CA PHE A 322 18.65 11.41 -1.93
C PHE A 322 18.00 10.63 -3.09
N GLN A 323 18.15 9.30 -3.11
CA GLN A 323 17.76 8.46 -4.26
C GLN A 323 16.37 7.82 -4.17
N LEU A 324 15.63 7.90 -3.05
CA LEU A 324 14.36 7.18 -2.88
C LEU A 324 13.32 7.47 -3.98
N GLY A 325 13.22 8.74 -4.41
CA GLY A 325 12.33 9.14 -5.51
C GLY A 325 12.75 8.53 -6.86
N LYS A 326 14.05 8.35 -7.10
CA LYS A 326 14.58 7.70 -8.31
C LYS A 326 14.30 6.19 -8.31
N CYS A 327 14.43 5.51 -7.16
CA CYS A 327 14.09 4.09 -7.04
C CYS A 327 12.63 3.81 -7.46
N LEU A 328 11.69 4.63 -6.99
CA LEU A 328 10.27 4.46 -7.31
C LEU A 328 9.94 4.83 -8.77
N SER A 329 10.45 5.95 -9.26
CA SER A 329 10.15 6.43 -10.62
C SER A 329 10.73 5.51 -11.70
N SER A 330 11.97 5.05 -11.55
CA SER A 330 12.62 4.13 -12.49
C SER A 330 11.89 2.79 -12.58
N SER A 331 11.52 2.20 -11.44
CA SER A 331 10.78 0.93 -11.42
C SER A 331 9.37 1.05 -12.01
N ARG A 332 8.67 2.15 -11.72
CA ARG A 332 7.34 2.41 -12.32
C ARG A 332 7.42 2.61 -13.83
N LYS A 333 8.42 3.36 -14.31
CA LYS A 333 8.63 3.62 -15.74
C LYS A 333 8.84 2.32 -16.51
N ILE A 334 9.80 1.51 -16.07
CA ILE A 334 10.15 0.26 -16.74
C ILE A 334 8.98 -0.72 -16.76
N LEU A 335 8.27 -0.84 -15.64
CA LEU A 335 7.11 -1.71 -15.57
C LEU A 335 5.94 -1.21 -16.42
N GLY A 336 5.59 0.07 -16.30
CA GLY A 336 4.38 0.66 -16.89
C GLY A 336 4.50 1.00 -18.36
N GLU A 337 5.66 1.49 -18.80
CA GLU A 337 5.87 2.00 -20.17
C GLU A 337 6.55 0.97 -21.08
N ILE A 338 7.29 0.00 -20.51
CA ILE A 338 8.14 -0.90 -21.29
C ILE A 338 7.66 -2.34 -21.20
N LEU A 339 7.76 -2.96 -20.01
CA LEU A 339 7.55 -4.40 -19.85
C LEU A 339 6.09 -4.81 -20.05
N ILE A 340 5.14 -4.13 -19.40
CA ILE A 340 3.71 -4.47 -19.55
C ILE A 340 3.22 -4.26 -21.00
N PRO A 341 3.50 -3.14 -21.68
CA PRO A 341 3.10 -2.95 -23.07
C PRO A 341 3.72 -3.99 -24.01
N THR A 342 5.02 -4.24 -23.90
CA THR A 342 5.72 -5.22 -24.76
C THR A 342 5.13 -6.61 -24.61
N MET A 343 4.90 -7.06 -23.37
CA MET A 343 4.28 -8.36 -23.12
C MET A 343 2.89 -8.47 -23.74
N ARG A 344 2.10 -7.39 -23.70
CA ARG A 344 0.77 -7.38 -24.32
C ARG A 344 0.86 -7.45 -25.84
N GLN A 345 1.80 -6.73 -26.44
CA GLN A 345 2.03 -6.78 -27.89
C GLN A 345 2.44 -8.19 -28.33
N ALA A 346 3.37 -8.83 -27.61
CA ALA A 346 3.77 -10.22 -27.88
C ALA A 346 2.61 -11.21 -27.72
N LEU A 347 1.65 -10.93 -26.81
CA LEU A 347 0.43 -11.74 -26.67
C LEU A 347 -0.57 -11.52 -27.80
N GLN A 348 -0.61 -10.33 -28.40
CA GLN A 348 -1.52 -9.99 -29.52
C GLN A 348 -1.06 -10.59 -30.86
N GLN A 349 0.25 -10.77 -31.05
CA GLN A 349 0.80 -11.38 -32.27
C GLN A 349 0.67 -12.91 -32.30
N GLU A 350 0.31 -13.53 -31.18
CA GLU A 350 0.00 -14.95 -31.12
C GLU A 350 -1.49 -15.21 -31.41
N PRO A 351 -1.86 -16.28 -32.14
CA PRO A 351 -3.25 -16.61 -32.37
C PRO A 351 -3.98 -16.77 -31.03
N TRP A 352 -4.99 -15.92 -30.82
CA TRP A 352 -5.79 -15.85 -29.60
C TRP A 352 -7.30 -15.94 -29.91
N PRO A 353 -8.05 -16.87 -29.29
CA PRO A 353 -7.57 -17.93 -28.41
C PRO A 353 -6.60 -18.89 -29.13
N PRO A 354 -5.71 -19.59 -28.41
CA PRO A 354 -4.90 -20.66 -28.98
C PRO A 354 -5.78 -21.63 -29.78
N ALA A 355 -5.29 -22.10 -30.93
CA ALA A 355 -6.03 -23.03 -31.78
C ALA A 355 -6.46 -24.30 -31.01
N SER A 356 -7.62 -24.87 -31.33
CA SER A 356 -8.07 -26.15 -30.75
C SER A 356 -7.00 -27.24 -30.92
N GLY A 357 -6.54 -27.84 -29.82
CA GLY A 357 -5.45 -28.82 -29.82
C GLY A 357 -4.05 -28.23 -29.57
N SER A 358 -3.88 -26.91 -29.63
CA SER A 358 -2.67 -26.21 -29.19
C SER A 358 -2.51 -26.39 -27.67
N ARG A 359 -1.55 -27.22 -27.25
CA ARG A 359 -1.17 -27.38 -25.83
C ARG A 359 -0.26 -26.24 -25.33
N ARG A 360 -0.33 -25.04 -25.96
CA ARG A 360 0.45 -23.86 -25.56
C ARG A 360 -0.07 -23.34 -24.23
N SER A 361 0.44 -23.87 -23.12
CA SER A 361 -0.03 -23.57 -21.77
C SER A 361 0.54 -22.23 -21.27
N ARG A 362 0.17 -21.10 -21.90
CA ARG A 362 0.13 -19.80 -21.17
C ARG A 362 -0.98 -19.80 -20.11
N VAL A 363 -1.97 -20.64 -20.37
CA VAL A 363 -3.32 -20.62 -19.87
C VAL A 363 -3.69 -22.08 -19.74
N LEU A 364 -4.23 -22.45 -18.59
CA LEU A 364 -4.56 -23.83 -18.31
C LEU A 364 -5.81 -24.24 -19.11
N ALA A 365 -5.54 -24.58 -20.36
CA ALA A 365 -6.27 -25.48 -21.23
C ALA A 365 -7.68 -25.07 -21.71
N PHE A 366 -7.92 -25.41 -22.97
CA PHE A 366 -9.15 -25.12 -23.73
C PHE A 366 -10.10 -26.32 -23.84
N ASN A 367 -9.76 -27.46 -23.22
CA ASN A 367 -10.58 -28.67 -23.33
C ASN A 367 -11.33 -28.97 -22.02
N GLU A 368 -12.65 -28.83 -22.06
CA GLU A 368 -13.56 -29.09 -20.94
C GLU A 368 -13.44 -30.54 -20.40
N ILE A 369 -13.13 -31.50 -21.28
CA ILE A 369 -13.12 -32.94 -20.98
C ILE A 369 -11.96 -33.32 -20.04
N THR A 370 -10.85 -32.59 -20.07
CA THR A 370 -9.60 -32.97 -19.37
C THR A 370 -9.26 -32.11 -18.15
N ILE A 371 -9.94 -30.96 -17.94
CA ILE A 371 -9.43 -29.88 -17.05
C ILE A 371 -10.44 -29.35 -16.02
N LYS A 372 -11.72 -29.74 -16.08
CA LYS A 372 -12.75 -29.23 -15.14
C LYS A 372 -12.38 -29.41 -13.65
N ASP A 373 -11.55 -30.41 -13.35
CA ASP A 373 -11.03 -30.68 -12.00
C ASP A 373 -9.52 -30.46 -11.84
N ALA A 374 -8.85 -29.87 -12.82
CA ALA A 374 -7.44 -29.51 -12.68
C ALA A 374 -7.28 -28.41 -11.62
N ILE A 375 -6.45 -28.69 -10.62
CA ILE A 375 -6.13 -27.78 -9.52
C ILE A 375 -4.72 -27.24 -9.78
N VAL A 376 -4.58 -25.92 -9.91
CA VAL A 376 -3.27 -25.27 -9.94
C VAL A 376 -3.03 -24.56 -8.61
N GLY A 377 -2.08 -25.08 -7.85
CA GLY A 377 -1.87 -24.69 -6.46
C GLY A 377 -3.04 -25.10 -5.56
N LYS A 378 -3.73 -24.11 -4.96
CA LYS A 378 -4.87 -24.32 -4.05
C LYS A 378 -6.23 -23.95 -4.63
N LYS A 379 -6.30 -23.52 -5.90
CA LYS A 379 -7.54 -22.98 -6.50
C LYS A 379 -7.87 -23.73 -7.79
N LYS A 380 -9.15 -24.01 -8.00
CA LYS A 380 -9.67 -24.48 -9.28
C LYS A 380 -9.51 -23.40 -10.34
N LEU A 381 -9.33 -23.82 -11.58
CA LEU A 381 -9.36 -22.93 -12.74
C LEU A 381 -10.76 -22.35 -12.91
N GLN A 382 -10.79 -21.12 -13.41
CA GLN A 382 -12.01 -20.39 -13.68
C GLN A 382 -12.16 -20.22 -15.19
N GLN A 383 -13.36 -20.46 -15.69
CA GLN A 383 -13.65 -20.37 -17.11
C GLN A 383 -13.89 -18.91 -17.53
N CYS A 384 -13.29 -18.49 -18.63
CA CYS A 384 -13.59 -17.20 -19.23
C CYS A 384 -14.92 -17.28 -19.98
N ASN A 385 -15.81 -16.33 -19.73
CA ASN A 385 -17.12 -16.25 -20.40
C ASN A 385 -17.01 -15.93 -21.90
N ASP A 386 -15.88 -15.38 -22.35
CA ASP A 386 -15.74 -14.88 -23.73
C ASP A 386 -15.06 -15.89 -24.64
N CYS A 387 -13.85 -16.32 -24.29
CA CYS A 387 -13.11 -17.29 -25.10
C CYS A 387 -13.31 -18.75 -24.62
N SER A 388 -14.17 -18.98 -23.63
CA SER A 388 -14.47 -20.29 -23.01
C SER A 388 -13.26 -21.05 -22.42
N GLY A 389 -12.06 -20.49 -22.47
CA GLY A 389 -10.84 -21.09 -21.92
C GLY A 389 -10.82 -21.12 -20.40
N PHE A 390 -10.03 -22.02 -19.80
CA PHE A 390 -9.87 -22.13 -18.36
C PHE A 390 -8.57 -21.45 -17.90
N PHE A 391 -8.66 -20.65 -16.84
CA PHE A 391 -7.59 -19.75 -16.41
C PHE A 391 -7.44 -19.85 -14.89
N ASP A 392 -6.19 -19.77 -14.42
CA ASP A 392 -5.97 -19.56 -13.00
C ASP A 392 -6.42 -18.14 -12.58
N SER A 393 -6.74 -17.97 -11.30
CA SER A 393 -7.19 -16.71 -10.67
C SER A 393 -6.28 -15.49 -10.88
N ARG A 394 -5.03 -15.66 -11.33
CA ARG A 394 -4.11 -14.55 -11.64
C ARG A 394 -4.40 -13.93 -13.01
N TRP A 395 -5.02 -14.70 -13.89
CA TRP A 395 -5.24 -14.42 -15.30
C TRP A 395 -6.67 -14.09 -15.65
N ILE A 396 -7.58 -14.38 -14.74
CA ILE A 396 -9.00 -14.18 -14.90
C ILE A 396 -9.53 -13.38 -13.72
N ARG A 397 -10.34 -12.38 -14.02
CA ARG A 397 -10.99 -11.56 -13.00
C ARG A 397 -12.46 -11.45 -13.40
N HIS A 398 -13.35 -11.76 -12.45
CA HIS A 398 -14.80 -11.77 -12.70
C HIS A 398 -15.17 -12.54 -13.98
N GLN A 399 -14.61 -13.73 -14.16
CA GLN A 399 -14.85 -14.62 -15.31
C GLN A 399 -14.44 -14.05 -16.69
N ILE A 400 -13.57 -13.04 -16.73
CA ILE A 400 -12.99 -12.53 -17.99
C ILE A 400 -11.48 -12.60 -17.90
N CYS A 401 -10.85 -13.28 -18.88
CA CYS A 401 -9.40 -13.42 -18.92
C CYS A 401 -8.74 -12.07 -19.28
N SER A 402 -7.46 -11.90 -18.90
CA SER A 402 -6.75 -10.64 -19.08
C SER A 402 -6.66 -10.16 -20.54
N ILE A 403 -6.69 -11.10 -21.49
CA ILE A 403 -6.61 -10.81 -22.93
C ILE A 403 -7.99 -10.42 -23.48
N CYS A 404 -9.04 -11.22 -23.25
CA CYS A 404 -10.42 -10.84 -23.61
C CYS A 404 -10.81 -9.51 -22.97
N LYS A 405 -10.33 -9.23 -21.74
CA LYS A 405 -10.49 -7.93 -21.10
C LYS A 405 -9.82 -6.80 -21.88
N ALA A 406 -8.62 -7.01 -22.42
CA ALA A 406 -7.92 -6.00 -23.21
C ALA A 406 -8.60 -5.78 -24.57
N VAL A 407 -8.88 -6.87 -25.31
CA VAL A 407 -9.59 -6.83 -26.59
C VAL A 407 -10.93 -6.10 -26.43
N LYS A 408 -11.76 -6.50 -25.46
CA LYS A 408 -13.01 -5.82 -25.18
C LYS A 408 -12.87 -4.37 -24.73
N ARG A 409 -11.74 -4.00 -24.12
CA ARG A 409 -11.49 -2.60 -23.74
C ARG A 409 -11.13 -1.76 -24.95
N ASP A 410 -10.49 -2.36 -25.94
CA ASP A 410 -10.12 -1.70 -27.20
C ASP A 410 -11.34 -1.59 -28.12
N GLU A 411 -12.15 -2.66 -28.18
CA GLU A 411 -13.40 -2.74 -28.95
C GLU A 411 -14.59 -2.02 -28.30
N SER A 412 -14.57 -1.80 -26.98
CA SER A 412 -15.69 -1.11 -26.34
C SER A 412 -15.76 0.34 -26.79
N ASP A 413 -16.99 0.81 -26.95
CA ASP A 413 -17.36 2.21 -27.06
C ASP A 413 -16.98 3.05 -25.81
N GLY A 414 -16.42 2.41 -24.77
CA GLY A 414 -16.08 3.02 -23.50
C GLY A 414 -17.28 3.41 -22.65
N SER A 415 -18.48 2.87 -22.91
CA SER A 415 -19.71 3.29 -22.21
C SER A 415 -20.04 2.48 -20.95
N SER A 416 -19.45 1.30 -20.76
CA SER A 416 -19.85 0.39 -19.69
C SER A 416 -18.73 -0.52 -19.17
N CYS A 417 -18.94 -1.03 -17.96
CA CYS A 417 -18.04 -1.97 -17.32
C CYS A 417 -18.03 -3.31 -18.06
N LEU A 418 -16.83 -3.80 -18.39
CA LEU A 418 -16.63 -5.05 -19.13
C LEU A 418 -17.10 -6.29 -18.35
N PHE A 419 -17.18 -6.22 -17.02
CA PHE A 419 -17.46 -7.37 -16.17
C PHE A 419 -18.96 -7.59 -15.98
N VAL A 420 -19.42 -8.76 -16.42
CA VAL A 420 -20.80 -9.21 -16.24
C VAL A 420 -21.16 -9.24 -14.75
N GLY A 421 -22.25 -8.56 -14.37
CA GLY A 421 -22.69 -8.47 -12.98
C GLY A 421 -22.03 -7.36 -12.15
N CYS A 422 -21.33 -6.41 -12.78
CA CYS A 422 -20.86 -5.21 -12.10
C CYS A 422 -22.04 -4.45 -11.45
N LYS A 423 -22.04 -4.35 -10.11
CA LYS A 423 -23.09 -3.67 -9.34
C LYS A 423 -22.90 -2.17 -9.21
N ALA A 424 -21.80 -1.62 -9.76
CA ALA A 424 -21.44 -0.21 -9.64
C ALA A 424 -22.30 0.70 -10.53
N GLY A 425 -22.91 0.15 -11.60
CA GLY A 425 -23.66 0.91 -12.59
C GLY A 425 -22.76 1.50 -13.70
N PRO A 426 -23.34 1.90 -14.84
CA PRO A 426 -22.60 2.52 -15.94
C PRO A 426 -21.97 3.86 -15.54
N GLU A 427 -22.56 4.59 -14.59
CA GLU A 427 -22.08 5.89 -14.12
C GLU A 427 -20.75 5.79 -13.35
N ALA A 428 -20.40 4.60 -12.86
CA ALA A 428 -19.13 4.29 -12.21
C ALA A 428 -18.05 3.80 -13.19
N TYR A 429 -18.27 3.96 -14.49
CA TYR A 429 -17.30 3.67 -15.53
C TYR A 429 -16.61 4.96 -16.02
N CYS A 430 -15.29 4.94 -16.07
CA CYS A 430 -14.46 6.01 -16.60
C CYS A 430 -14.31 5.83 -18.12
N THR A 431 -14.87 6.76 -18.90
CA THR A 431 -14.74 6.80 -20.36
C THR A 431 -13.33 7.18 -20.81
N HIS A 432 -12.62 8.03 -20.06
CA HIS A 432 -11.28 8.51 -20.40
C HIS A 432 -10.23 7.39 -20.37
N ASP A 433 -10.29 6.54 -19.34
CA ASP A 433 -9.33 5.45 -19.12
C ASP A 433 -9.90 4.07 -19.46
N ARG A 434 -11.17 4.01 -19.89
CA ARG A 434 -11.95 2.79 -20.18
C ARG A 434 -11.91 1.77 -19.03
N ARG A 435 -12.13 2.24 -17.80
CA ARG A 435 -11.97 1.47 -16.56
C ARG A 435 -13.13 1.69 -15.59
N CYS A 436 -13.51 0.64 -14.86
CA CYS A 436 -14.49 0.76 -13.78
C CYS A 436 -13.81 1.11 -12.46
N PHE A 437 -14.28 2.13 -11.74
CA PHE A 437 -13.70 2.54 -10.45
C PHE A 437 -13.76 1.44 -9.38
N ILE A 438 -14.70 0.49 -9.48
CA ILE A 438 -14.82 -0.65 -8.57
C ILE A 438 -14.07 -1.88 -9.09
N CYS A 439 -14.39 -2.33 -10.31
CA CYS A 439 -13.87 -3.60 -10.82
C CYS A 439 -12.42 -3.50 -11.31
N ASP A 440 -11.89 -2.30 -11.57
CA ASP A 440 -10.49 -2.05 -11.88
C ASP A 440 -9.72 -1.40 -10.73
N ALA A 441 -10.29 -1.40 -9.50
CA ALA A 441 -9.64 -0.81 -8.34
C ALA A 441 -8.21 -1.35 -8.10
N PRO A 442 -7.25 -0.49 -7.69
CA PRO A 442 -7.39 0.95 -7.53
C PRO A 442 -7.38 1.71 -8.87
N HIS A 443 -8.38 2.57 -9.07
CA HIS A 443 -8.45 3.45 -10.22
C HIS A 443 -8.91 4.84 -9.76
N SER A 444 -8.23 5.87 -10.25
CA SER A 444 -8.54 7.28 -10.07
C SER A 444 -8.40 7.95 -11.44
N CYS A 445 -9.22 8.96 -11.73
CA CYS A 445 -9.17 9.69 -12.98
C CYS A 445 -9.36 11.19 -12.74
N ASN A 446 -8.36 11.98 -13.12
CA ASN A 446 -8.38 13.44 -12.96
C ASN A 446 -9.47 14.09 -13.82
N GLN A 447 -9.70 13.58 -15.03
CA GLN A 447 -10.75 14.11 -15.92
C GLN A 447 -12.17 13.82 -15.38
N CYS A 448 -12.38 12.64 -14.78
CA CYS A 448 -13.64 12.35 -14.06
C CYS A 448 -13.74 13.06 -12.70
N ARG A 449 -12.64 13.67 -12.20
CA ARG A 449 -12.49 14.19 -10.84
C ARG A 449 -12.96 13.19 -9.78
N LEU A 450 -12.67 11.92 -9.98
CA LEU A 450 -13.00 10.84 -9.06
C LEU A 450 -11.73 10.08 -8.70
N SER A 451 -11.36 10.20 -7.44
CA SER A 451 -10.22 9.50 -6.84
C SER A 451 -10.71 8.34 -5.99
N MET A 452 -9.89 7.31 -5.83
CA MET A 452 -10.08 6.29 -4.81
C MET A 452 -8.93 6.34 -3.81
N GLY A 453 -9.25 6.37 -2.51
CA GLY A 453 -8.23 6.55 -1.48
C GLY A 453 -8.78 6.40 -0.07
N ASN A 454 -7.89 6.58 0.91
CA ASN A 454 -8.22 6.66 2.33
C ASN A 454 -8.19 8.12 2.81
N GLY A 455 -8.27 8.35 4.13
CA GLY A 455 -8.35 9.70 4.69
C GLY A 455 -7.14 10.57 4.35
N GLU A 456 -5.96 9.98 4.14
CA GLU A 456 -4.78 10.75 3.75
C GLU A 456 -4.90 11.37 2.36
N ILE A 457 -5.49 10.65 1.40
CA ILE A 457 -5.75 11.21 0.07
C ILE A 457 -6.75 12.36 0.19
N VAL A 458 -7.72 12.28 1.11
CA VAL A 458 -8.65 13.39 1.39
C VAL A 458 -7.90 14.59 1.96
N THR A 459 -7.04 14.40 2.97
CA THR A 459 -6.24 15.47 3.55
C THR A 459 -5.38 16.16 2.50
N ALA A 460 -4.64 15.39 1.70
CA ALA A 460 -3.82 15.94 0.61
C ALA A 460 -4.65 16.70 -0.43
N MET A 461 -5.85 16.20 -0.76
CA MET A 461 -6.77 16.89 -1.67
C MET A 461 -7.29 18.20 -1.05
N VAL A 462 -7.63 18.23 0.24
CA VAL A 462 -8.05 19.46 0.94
C VAL A 462 -6.93 20.50 0.92
N GLU A 463 -5.70 20.11 1.25
CA GLU A 463 -4.54 21.02 1.29
C GLU A 463 -4.19 21.58 -0.10
N THR A 464 -4.32 20.75 -1.14
CA THR A 464 -3.96 21.11 -2.52
C THR A 464 -5.06 21.91 -3.21
N ILE A 465 -6.31 21.44 -3.14
CA ILE A 465 -7.44 22.04 -3.85
C ILE A 465 -8.00 23.23 -3.08
N ARG A 466 -7.85 23.23 -1.75
CA ARG A 466 -8.43 24.20 -0.81
C ARG A 466 -9.91 24.44 -1.08
N PRO A 467 -10.74 23.38 -1.00
CA PRO A 467 -12.14 23.50 -1.36
C PRO A 467 -12.85 24.51 -0.44
N LYS A 468 -13.87 25.18 -0.95
CA LYS A 468 -14.76 25.98 -0.08
C LYS A 468 -15.64 25.09 0.79
N VAL A 469 -15.99 23.91 0.28
CA VAL A 469 -16.90 22.98 0.95
C VAL A 469 -16.33 21.55 0.93
N LEU A 470 -16.10 20.96 2.11
CA LEU A 470 -15.79 19.55 2.28
C LEU A 470 -17.04 18.80 2.75
N LEU A 471 -17.45 17.79 1.98
CA LEU A 471 -18.64 16.99 2.22
C LEU A 471 -18.21 15.56 2.55
N LEU A 472 -18.59 15.05 3.73
CA LEU A 472 -18.21 13.73 4.21
C LEU A 472 -19.45 12.88 4.46
N ASP A 473 -19.49 11.67 3.93
CA ASP A 473 -20.39 10.66 4.46
C ASP A 473 -19.98 10.25 5.89
N PHE A 474 -20.94 9.74 6.66
CA PHE A 474 -20.72 9.35 8.04
C PHE A 474 -20.37 7.88 8.22
N ASP A 475 -21.23 6.96 7.80
CA ASP A 475 -21.10 5.54 8.14
C ASP A 475 -20.05 4.86 7.26
N ARG A 476 -19.07 4.18 7.85
CA ARG A 476 -17.90 3.57 7.16
C ARG A 476 -16.96 4.55 6.45
N THR A 477 -17.37 5.80 6.29
CA THR A 477 -16.54 6.91 5.83
C THR A 477 -15.88 7.59 7.03
N LEU A 478 -16.52 8.60 7.65
CA LEU A 478 -15.98 9.31 8.82
C LEU A 478 -15.93 8.43 10.08
N CYS A 479 -16.97 7.62 10.33
CA CYS A 479 -17.13 6.79 11.52
C CYS A 479 -17.14 5.29 11.19
N SER A 480 -16.67 4.43 12.10
CA SER A 480 -16.68 2.97 11.92
C SER A 480 -18.07 2.32 12.03
N THR A 481 -19.12 3.11 12.22
CA THR A 481 -20.50 2.64 12.27
C THR A 481 -20.91 1.91 11.00
N LYS A 482 -21.68 0.83 11.16
CA LYS A 482 -22.40 0.21 10.04
C LYS A 482 -23.57 1.11 9.66
N ALA A 483 -23.90 1.15 8.37
CA ALA A 483 -25.00 1.96 7.81
C ALA A 483 -26.25 1.98 8.72
N GLY A 484 -26.64 3.19 9.14
CA GLY A 484 -27.84 3.44 9.94
C GLY A 484 -27.74 3.06 11.42
N SER A 485 -26.55 2.74 11.94
CA SER A 485 -26.35 2.44 13.37
C SER A 485 -26.08 3.72 14.17
N SER A 486 -26.48 3.74 15.44
CA SER A 486 -26.07 4.78 16.37
C SER A 486 -24.55 4.75 16.60
N PRO A 487 -23.85 5.89 16.59
CA PRO A 487 -22.43 5.95 16.95
C PRO A 487 -22.19 5.90 18.47
N LEU A 488 -23.22 6.06 19.29
CA LEU A 488 -23.12 6.02 20.75
C LEU A 488 -23.30 4.58 21.28
N PRO A 489 -22.62 4.20 22.38
CA PRO A 489 -22.76 2.87 22.96
C PRO A 489 -24.22 2.61 23.39
N LYS A 490 -24.69 1.38 23.16
CA LYS A 490 -26.00 0.95 23.68
C LYS A 490 -25.92 0.86 25.20
N SER A 491 -26.93 1.39 25.89
CA SER A 491 -27.04 1.40 27.36
C SER A 491 -26.97 0.02 28.02
N SER A 492 -27.04 -1.08 27.25
CA SER A 492 -27.02 -2.46 27.72
C SER A 492 -25.72 -3.25 27.47
N SER A 493 -24.68 -2.66 26.87
CA SER A 493 -23.44 -3.41 26.57
C SER A 493 -22.48 -3.47 27.77
N LYS A 494 -22.38 -4.66 28.39
CA LYS A 494 -21.41 -5.00 29.47
C LYS A 494 -19.92 -4.92 29.06
N HIS A 495 -19.62 -4.65 27.79
CA HIS A 495 -18.25 -4.45 27.30
C HIS A 495 -18.06 -2.97 26.95
N GLN A 496 -17.74 -2.17 27.95
CA GLN A 496 -17.14 -0.86 27.70
C GLN A 496 -15.68 -1.09 27.31
N SER A 497 -15.30 -0.66 26.11
CA SER A 497 -13.89 -0.45 25.76
C SER A 497 -13.28 0.57 26.73
N LYS A 498 -11.97 0.50 26.99
CA LYS A 498 -11.28 1.40 27.95
C LYS A 498 -11.45 2.91 27.63
N GLU A 499 -11.94 3.26 26.44
CA GLU A 499 -12.20 4.64 25.99
C GLU A 499 -13.70 5.03 26.01
N GLY A 500 -14.62 4.12 26.36
CA GLY A 500 -16.05 4.44 26.47
C GLY A 500 -16.83 4.56 25.16
N TYR A 501 -16.23 4.24 24.00
CA TYR A 501 -16.90 4.26 22.68
C TYR A 501 -16.86 2.89 21.99
N SER A 502 -17.97 2.49 21.36
CA SER A 502 -18.04 1.28 20.52
C SER A 502 -17.59 1.52 19.08
N HIS A 503 -17.41 2.78 18.68
CA HIS A 503 -17.09 3.21 17.32
C HIS A 503 -15.99 4.29 17.34
N SER A 504 -15.23 4.40 16.24
CA SER A 504 -14.08 5.28 16.11
C SER A 504 -14.24 6.21 14.90
N ILE A 505 -13.72 7.43 15.05
CA ILE A 505 -13.53 8.37 13.94
C ILE A 505 -12.23 8.02 13.20
N ASP A 506 -12.26 8.12 11.87
CA ASP A 506 -11.05 8.03 11.07
C ASP A 506 -10.13 9.23 11.34
N SER A 507 -8.93 8.97 11.87
CA SER A 507 -8.01 10.00 12.32
C SER A 507 -7.53 10.91 11.18
N GLU A 508 -7.38 10.38 9.98
CA GLU A 508 -6.93 11.14 8.81
C GLU A 508 -8.05 12.04 8.28
N LEU A 509 -9.31 11.55 8.25
CA LEU A 509 -10.46 12.42 7.95
C LEU A 509 -10.68 13.50 9.02
N LYS A 510 -10.39 13.21 10.30
CA LYS A 510 -10.36 14.24 11.34
C LYS A 510 -9.35 15.34 10.99
N MET A 511 -8.15 14.96 10.57
CA MET A 511 -7.12 15.92 10.12
C MET A 511 -7.58 16.72 8.90
N ALA A 512 -8.22 16.09 7.92
CA ALA A 512 -8.78 16.80 6.76
C ALA A 512 -9.81 17.87 7.16
N VAL A 513 -10.69 17.56 8.12
CA VAL A 513 -11.66 18.52 8.67
C VAL A 513 -10.97 19.69 9.36
N MET A 514 -9.91 19.42 10.13
CA MET A 514 -9.13 20.47 10.80
C MET A 514 -8.38 21.34 9.79
N ALA A 515 -7.78 20.74 8.75
CA ALA A 515 -7.10 21.48 7.68
C ALA A 515 -8.08 22.39 6.91
N GLN A 516 -9.32 21.94 6.72
CA GLN A 516 -10.38 22.69 6.04
C GLN A 516 -10.78 23.99 6.78
N GLN A 517 -10.72 24.01 8.12
CA GLN A 517 -11.19 25.15 8.95
C GLN A 517 -10.49 26.47 8.62
N GLY A 518 -9.27 26.44 8.06
CA GLY A 518 -8.54 27.65 7.71
C GLY A 518 -9.05 28.37 6.45
N HIS A 519 -9.86 27.73 5.60
CA HIS A 519 -10.21 28.28 4.28
C HIS A 519 -11.61 27.91 3.75
N GLY A 520 -12.35 27.02 4.43
CA GLY A 520 -13.70 26.64 4.04
C GLY A 520 -14.46 25.95 5.17
N LYS A 521 -15.60 25.33 4.84
CA LYS A 521 -16.45 24.62 5.81
C LYS A 521 -16.51 23.12 5.51
N SER A 522 -16.70 22.34 6.57
CA SER A 522 -16.90 20.89 6.50
C SER A 522 -18.33 20.53 6.89
N HIS A 523 -18.95 19.59 6.18
CA HIS A 523 -20.30 19.14 6.42
C HIS A 523 -20.39 17.62 6.37
N VAL A 524 -21.24 17.04 7.22
CA VAL A 524 -21.60 15.62 7.15
C VAL A 524 -22.86 15.46 6.32
N ILE A 525 -22.79 14.66 5.26
CA ILE A 525 -23.92 14.32 4.37
C ILE A 525 -24.23 12.83 4.53
N THR A 526 -25.21 12.50 5.38
CA THR A 526 -25.48 11.11 5.79
C THR A 526 -26.92 10.68 5.52
N ARG A 527 -27.14 9.37 5.35
CA ARG A 527 -28.48 8.77 5.39
C ARG A 527 -28.88 8.30 6.78
N ASN A 528 -27.98 8.38 7.75
CA ASN A 528 -28.20 7.94 9.11
C ASN A 528 -29.17 8.89 9.83
N SER A 529 -30.31 8.36 10.29
CA SER A 529 -31.36 9.15 10.94
C SER A 529 -31.01 9.59 12.36
N HIS A 530 -29.93 9.08 12.95
CA HIS A 530 -29.52 9.38 14.32
C HIS A 530 -28.79 10.73 14.46
N LYS A 531 -29.31 11.80 13.85
CA LYS A 531 -28.68 13.13 13.78
C LYS A 531 -28.10 13.60 15.13
N VAL A 532 -28.95 13.69 16.16
CA VAL A 532 -28.54 14.16 17.49
C VAL A 532 -27.37 13.34 18.07
N GLN A 533 -27.39 12.03 17.86
CA GLN A 533 -26.34 11.14 18.39
C GLN A 533 -25.03 11.30 17.60
N ILE A 534 -25.12 11.58 16.30
CA ILE A 534 -23.97 11.91 15.46
C ILE A 534 -23.36 13.24 15.91
N GLU A 535 -24.17 14.27 16.11
CA GLU A 535 -23.73 15.59 16.59
C GLU A 535 -23.01 15.46 17.94
N THR A 536 -23.63 14.80 18.93
CA THR A 536 -22.99 14.52 20.23
C THR A 536 -21.71 13.70 20.10
N PHE A 537 -21.66 12.74 19.18
CA PHE A 537 -20.47 11.92 18.97
C PHE A 537 -19.31 12.75 18.39
N LEU A 538 -19.59 13.64 17.44
CA LEU A 538 -18.61 14.56 16.84
C LEU A 538 -18.09 15.58 17.85
N GLU A 539 -18.97 16.17 18.67
CA GLU A 539 -18.59 17.09 19.76
C GLU A 539 -17.62 16.41 20.74
N LYS A 540 -17.93 15.18 21.14
CA LYS A 540 -17.08 14.38 22.03
C LYS A 540 -15.70 14.08 21.46
N HIS A 541 -15.56 14.12 20.13
CA HIS A 541 -14.28 13.94 19.44
C HIS A 541 -13.58 15.26 19.09
N GLY A 542 -14.09 16.40 19.59
CA GLY A 542 -13.53 17.73 19.39
C GLY A 542 -13.78 18.29 17.99
N LEU A 543 -14.92 17.94 17.37
CA LEU A 543 -15.34 18.41 16.05
C LEU A 543 -16.63 19.23 16.15
N GLN A 544 -16.64 20.27 16.99
CA GLN A 544 -17.83 21.08 17.31
C GLN A 544 -18.43 21.75 16.07
N ASP A 545 -17.60 22.35 15.21
CA ASP A 545 -18.07 23.00 13.98
C ASP A 545 -18.71 22.01 13.02
N LEU A 546 -18.16 20.79 12.93
CA LEU A 546 -18.71 19.74 12.07
C LEU A 546 -20.03 19.21 12.65
N ALA A 547 -20.14 19.12 13.98
CA ALA A 547 -21.37 18.72 14.65
C ALA A 547 -22.54 19.66 14.33
N GLN A 548 -22.30 20.97 14.20
CA GLN A 548 -23.32 21.93 13.78
C GLN A 548 -23.72 21.79 12.30
N ASN A 549 -22.93 21.06 11.52
CA ASN A 549 -23.04 20.95 10.06
C ASN A 549 -23.44 19.53 9.61
N VAL A 550 -24.27 18.84 10.40
CA VAL A 550 -24.80 17.51 10.07
C VAL A 550 -26.12 17.60 9.30
N HIS A 551 -26.10 17.07 8.08
CA HIS A 551 -27.23 17.01 7.17
C HIS A 551 -27.67 15.57 6.93
N VAL A 552 -28.94 15.29 7.24
CA VAL A 552 -29.56 13.99 7.01
C VAL A 552 -30.33 14.03 5.70
N VAL A 553 -29.87 13.26 4.72
CA VAL A 553 -30.49 13.19 3.40
C VAL A 553 -31.78 12.37 3.47
N PRO A 554 -32.93 12.93 3.02
CA PRO A 554 -34.20 12.22 3.05
C PRO A 554 -34.16 10.90 2.25
N LYS A 555 -35.02 9.96 2.65
CA LYS A 555 -35.20 8.69 1.91
C LYS A 555 -35.62 8.99 0.47
N LYS A 556 -35.11 8.20 -0.47
CA LYS A 556 -35.34 8.32 -1.93
C LYS A 556 -34.74 9.56 -2.61
N VAL A 557 -34.17 10.50 -1.85
CA VAL A 557 -33.41 11.63 -2.42
C VAL A 557 -31.96 11.18 -2.63
N LYS A 558 -31.41 11.50 -3.81
CA LYS A 558 -29.99 11.29 -4.11
C LYS A 558 -29.16 12.31 -3.35
N LYS A 559 -28.01 11.92 -2.79
CA LYS A 559 -27.14 12.87 -2.07
C LYS A 559 -26.72 14.04 -2.95
N GLY A 560 -26.38 13.80 -4.22
CA GLY A 560 -26.02 14.86 -5.17
C GLY A 560 -27.10 15.94 -5.32
N ALA A 561 -28.35 15.55 -5.57
CA ALA A 561 -29.48 16.47 -5.65
C ALA A 561 -29.68 17.27 -4.34
N TYR A 562 -29.54 16.60 -3.19
CA TYR A 562 -29.63 17.27 -1.89
C TYR A 562 -28.49 18.28 -1.69
N ILE A 563 -27.27 17.93 -2.09
CA ILE A 563 -26.10 18.82 -2.04
C ILE A 563 -26.32 20.04 -2.94
N LEU A 564 -26.79 19.85 -4.17
CA LEU A 564 -27.07 20.95 -5.09
C LEU A 564 -28.13 21.92 -4.53
N ASP A 565 -29.19 21.39 -3.94
CA ASP A 565 -30.25 22.20 -3.33
C ASP A 565 -29.75 22.99 -2.11
N THR A 566 -29.05 22.30 -1.20
CA THR A 566 -28.57 22.86 0.07
C THR A 566 -27.43 23.87 -0.11
N PHE A 567 -26.58 23.67 -1.13
CA PHE A 567 -25.39 24.49 -1.40
C PHE A 567 -25.49 25.20 -2.76
N SER A 568 -26.71 25.54 -3.19
CA SER A 568 -27.00 26.14 -4.49
C SER A 568 -26.28 27.47 -4.70
N GLU A 569 -26.18 28.32 -3.67
CA GLU A 569 -25.42 29.58 -3.72
C GLU A 569 -23.93 29.35 -3.95
N ASN A 570 -23.34 28.39 -3.24
CA ASN A 570 -21.93 28.00 -3.43
C ASN A 570 -21.70 27.46 -4.86
N ALA A 571 -22.60 26.60 -5.34
CA ALA A 571 -22.52 26.07 -6.70
C ALA A 571 -22.68 27.16 -7.77
N ALA A 572 -23.56 28.14 -7.56
CA ALA A 572 -23.75 29.28 -8.45
C ALA A 572 -22.54 30.23 -8.43
N GLY A 573 -21.89 30.38 -7.26
CA GLY A 573 -20.65 31.14 -7.09
C GLY A 573 -19.41 30.48 -7.70
N GLY A 574 -19.52 29.25 -8.20
CA GLY A 574 -18.39 28.51 -8.75
C GLY A 574 -17.46 27.93 -7.69
N ASP A 575 -17.94 27.77 -6.45
CA ASP A 575 -17.13 27.24 -5.36
C ASP A 575 -16.66 25.80 -5.62
N SER A 576 -15.50 25.46 -5.04
CA SER A 576 -14.91 24.13 -5.09
C SER A 576 -15.38 23.24 -3.95
N PHE A 577 -15.68 21.99 -4.31
CA PHE A 577 -16.21 20.97 -3.42
C PHE A 577 -15.31 19.73 -3.45
N ILE A 578 -15.17 19.08 -2.29
CA ILE A 578 -14.72 17.69 -2.19
C ILE A 578 -15.85 16.88 -1.56
N PHE A 579 -16.32 15.83 -2.23
CA PHE A 579 -17.30 14.89 -1.69
C PHE A 579 -16.71 13.50 -1.49
N VAL A 580 -16.74 13.01 -0.25
CA VAL A 580 -16.14 11.75 0.18
C VAL A 580 -17.22 10.77 0.64
N ASP A 581 -17.25 9.57 0.06
CA ASP A 581 -18.23 8.53 0.38
C ASP A 581 -17.63 7.13 0.13
N ASP A 582 -18.03 6.11 0.90
CA ASP A 582 -17.58 4.72 0.71
C ASP A 582 -18.40 3.97 -0.35
N ASP A 583 -19.56 4.51 -0.73
CA ASP A 583 -20.41 3.98 -1.80
C ASP A 583 -20.27 4.79 -3.11
N ILE A 584 -19.73 4.11 -4.13
CA ILE A 584 -19.60 4.66 -5.48
C ILE A 584 -20.92 5.14 -6.08
N LYS A 585 -22.04 4.55 -5.67
CA LYS A 585 -23.36 4.94 -6.18
C LYS A 585 -23.72 6.34 -5.71
N GLU A 586 -23.41 6.70 -4.47
CA GLU A 586 -23.67 8.06 -3.96
C GLU A 586 -22.81 9.09 -4.68
N LEU A 587 -21.59 8.72 -5.08
CA LEU A 587 -20.68 9.60 -5.81
C LEU A 587 -21.04 9.78 -7.29
N CYS A 588 -21.70 8.79 -7.92
CA CYS A 588 -21.91 8.77 -9.38
C CYS A 588 -23.37 8.83 -9.85
N ALA A 589 -24.35 8.47 -9.00
CA ALA A 589 -25.75 8.36 -9.43
C ALA A 589 -26.39 9.71 -9.79
N ASP A 590 -25.83 10.81 -9.31
CA ASP A 590 -26.30 12.15 -9.63
C ASP A 590 -25.49 12.75 -10.81
N PRO A 591 -26.13 13.16 -11.92
CA PRO A 591 -25.43 13.79 -13.03
C PRO A 591 -24.69 15.07 -12.67
N TRP A 592 -25.23 15.89 -11.76
CA TRP A 592 -24.61 17.16 -11.38
C TRP A 592 -23.24 16.97 -10.72
N LEU A 593 -23.12 15.96 -9.86
CA LEU A 593 -21.83 15.60 -9.23
C LEU A 593 -20.74 15.26 -10.26
N ARG A 594 -21.13 14.80 -11.45
CA ARG A 594 -20.21 14.43 -12.54
C ARG A 594 -19.91 15.60 -13.47
N SER A 595 -20.92 16.42 -13.77
CA SER A 595 -20.77 17.52 -14.73
C SER A 595 -20.22 18.80 -14.11
N TYR A 596 -20.42 19.03 -12.80
CA TYR A 596 -19.95 20.26 -12.15
C TYR A 596 -18.42 20.33 -12.14
N PRO A 597 -17.79 21.36 -12.78
CA PRO A 597 -16.35 21.43 -12.96
C PRO A 597 -15.53 21.44 -11.67
N ASN A 598 -16.07 22.04 -10.61
CA ASN A 598 -15.38 22.22 -9.34
C ASN A 598 -15.82 21.20 -8.27
N MET A 599 -16.48 20.09 -8.69
CA MET A 599 -16.79 18.95 -7.81
C MET A 599 -15.69 17.89 -7.95
N HIS A 600 -14.92 17.72 -6.88
CA HIS A 600 -14.01 16.59 -6.72
C HIS A 600 -14.65 15.52 -5.85
N ARG A 601 -14.50 14.26 -6.22
CA ARG A 601 -15.14 13.12 -5.56
C ARG A 601 -14.09 12.12 -5.12
N LEU A 602 -14.28 11.51 -3.95
CA LEU A 602 -13.39 10.48 -3.44
C LEU A 602 -14.18 9.27 -2.96
N LEU A 603 -13.91 8.12 -3.58
CA LEU A 603 -14.36 6.81 -3.12
C LEU A 603 -13.47 6.36 -1.96
N PHE A 604 -14.02 6.41 -0.75
CA PHE A 604 -13.30 6.15 0.48
C PHE A 604 -13.12 4.64 0.72
N ARG A 605 -11.90 4.25 1.10
CA ARG A 605 -11.53 2.89 1.51
C ARG A 605 -10.69 2.94 2.78
N ARG A 606 -11.19 2.30 3.85
CA ARG A 606 -10.37 1.98 5.02
C ARG A 606 -9.47 0.80 4.65
N TYR A 607 -8.15 1.00 4.67
CA TYR A 607 -7.15 -0.04 4.40
C TYR A 607 -6.66 -0.70 5.68
#